data_AF-A0A6F9EIB6-F1
#
_entry.id   AF-A0A6F9EIB6-F1
#
_cell.length_a   1.000
_cell.length_b   1.000
_cell.length_c   1.000
_cell.angle_alpha   90.00
_cell.angle_beta   90.00
_cell.angle_gamma   90.00
#
_symmetry.space_group_name_H-M   'P 1'
#
loop_
_entity.id
_entity.type
_entity.pdbx_description
1 polymer ?
#
loop_
_entity_poly.entity_id
_entity_poly.type
_entity_poly.pdbx_seq_one_letter_code
_entity_poly.pdbx_strand_id
1 'polypeptide(L)' 'MLVVADQISQLRAELVQLFEQCNGRLTDPQMVRKSQQLDHLVVFVQRRRLEEHNQQYIAT' A
#
# COMPACT_ATOMS: atom_id res chain seq x y z
N MET A 1 5.47 -2.25 12.15
CA MET A 1 4.72 -3.01 11.13
C MET A 1 3.22 -2.72 11.17
N LEU A 2 2.60 -2.69 12.37
CA LEU A 2 1.18 -2.35 12.56
C LEU A 2 0.74 -1.06 11.85
N VAL A 3 1.49 0.03 12.03
CA VAL A 3 1.19 1.35 11.44
C VAL A 3 1.07 1.33 9.91
N VAL A 4 1.88 0.51 9.22
CA VAL A 4 1.83 0.45 7.75
C VAL A 4 0.62 -0.36 7.27
N ALA A 5 0.22 -1.39 8.04
CA ALA A 5 -0.99 -2.15 7.74
C ALA A 5 -2.27 -1.29 7.91
N ASP A 6 -2.28 -0.41 8.91
CA ASP A 6 -3.37 0.56 9.10
C ASP A 6 -3.42 1.58 7.96
N GLN A 7 -2.26 2.12 7.55
CA GLN A 7 -2.17 3.04 6.39
C GLN A 7 -2.64 2.39 5.08
N ILE A 8 -2.25 1.14 4.83
CA ILE A 8 -2.73 0.36 3.68
C ILE A 8 -4.25 0.18 3.74
N SER A 9 -4.79 -0.14 4.91
CA SER A 9 -6.23 -0.35 5.10
C SER A 9 -7.02 0.95 4.87
N GLN A 10 -6.51 2.08 5.36
CA GLN A 10 -7.11 3.39 5.15
C GLN A 10 -7.07 3.80 3.67
N LEU A 11 -5.92 3.70 3.00
CA LEU A 11 -5.80 4.02 1.58
C LEU A 11 -6.70 3.14 0.71
N ARG A 12 -6.86 1.86 1.07
CA ARG A 12 -7.80 0.96 0.40
C ARG A 12 -9.25 1.42 0.55
N ALA A 13 -9.66 1.84 1.75
CA ALA A 13 -11.01 2.34 1.99
C ALA A 13 -11.28 3.63 1.18
N GLU A 14 -10.32 4.56 1.16
CA GLU A 14 -10.42 5.80 0.38
C GLU A 14 -10.50 5.54 -1.13
N LEU A 15 -9.77 4.55 -1.65
CA LEU A 15 -9.85 4.14 -3.05
C LEU A 15 -11.21 3.55 -3.43
N VAL A 16 -11.80 2.73 -2.55
CA VAL A 16 -13.16 2.18 -2.76
C VAL A 16 -14.18 3.31 -2.80
N GLN A 17 -14.11 4.25 -1.86
CA GLN A 17 -15.01 5.41 -1.85
C GLN A 17 -14.89 6.26 -3.11
N LEU A 18 -13.66 6.54 -3.58
CA LEU A 18 -13.45 7.27 -4.83
C LEU A 18 -13.96 6.49 -6.04
N PHE A 19 -13.79 5.17 -6.06
CA PHE A 19 -14.31 4.33 -7.14
C PHE A 19 -15.83 4.39 -7.25
N GLU A 20 -16.52 4.34 -6.11
CA GLU A 20 -17.98 4.52 -6.05
C GLU A 20 -18.38 5.92 -6.51
N GLN A 21 -17.69 6.98 -6.04
CA GLN A 21 -17.96 8.38 -6.43
C GLN A 21 -17.74 8.64 -7.92
N CYS A 22 -16.77 7.96 -8.54
CA CYS A 22 -16.46 8.09 -9.96
C CYS A 22 -17.30 7.16 -10.85
N ASN A 23 -18.38 6.55 -10.34
CA ASN A 23 -19.21 5.56 -11.06
C ASN A 23 -18.38 4.42 -11.67
N GLY A 24 -17.38 3.94 -10.95
CA GLY A 24 -16.49 2.86 -11.37
C GLY A 24 -15.42 3.26 -12.40
N ARG A 25 -15.24 4.56 -12.66
CA ARG A 25 -14.17 5.02 -13.57
C ARG A 25 -12.85 5.16 -12.82
N LEU A 26 -11.87 4.37 -13.25
CA LEU A 26 -10.51 4.35 -12.70
C LEU A 26 -9.63 5.54 -13.15
N THR A 27 -10.16 6.45 -13.98
CA THR A 27 -9.37 7.54 -14.59
C THR A 27 -9.28 8.79 -13.73
N ASP A 28 -9.91 8.80 -12.55
CA ASP A 28 -9.82 9.95 -11.65
C ASP A 28 -8.38 10.17 -11.17
N PRO A 29 -7.81 11.38 -11.33
CA PRO A 29 -6.43 11.66 -10.94
C PRO A 29 -6.13 11.42 -9.46
N GLN A 30 -7.11 11.59 -8.56
CA GLN A 30 -6.92 11.31 -7.14
C GLN A 30 -6.88 9.81 -6.88
N MET A 31 -7.72 9.04 -7.58
CA MET A 31 -7.68 7.58 -7.51
C MET A 31 -6.34 7.04 -8.00
N VAL A 32 -5.85 7.50 -9.16
CA VAL A 32 -4.52 7.11 -9.68
C VAL A 32 -3.43 7.40 -8.66
N ARG A 33 -3.44 8.60 -8.06
CA ARG A 33 -2.45 8.99 -7.04
C ARG A 33 -2.51 8.09 -5.81
N LYS A 34 -3.70 7.80 -5.29
CA LYS A 34 -3.86 6.94 -4.10
C LYS A 34 -3.47 5.49 -4.38
N SER A 35 -3.74 4.98 -5.58
CA SER A 35 -3.28 3.66 -6.01
C SER A 35 -1.76 3.58 -6.02
N GLN A 36 -1.08 4.60 -6.56
CA GLN A 36 0.39 4.67 -6.51
C GLN A 36 0.93 4.72 -5.08
N GLN A 37 0.27 5.48 -4.19
CA GLN A 37 0.65 5.51 -2.76
C GLN A 37 0.52 4.14 -2.10
N LEU A 38 -0.53 3.38 -2.44
CA LEU A 38 -0.71 2.01 -1.96
C LEU A 38 0.40 1.09 -2.46
N ASP A 39 0.74 1.15 -3.76
CA ASP A 39 1.82 0.36 -4.36
C ASP A 39 3.17 0.62 -3.67
N HIS A 40 3.48 1.90 -3.41
CA HIS A 40 4.69 2.28 -2.68
C HIS A 40 4.77 1.67 -1.28
N LEU A 41 3.66 1.66 -0.53
CA LEU A 41 3.63 1.07 0.81
C LEU A 41 3.77 -0.45 0.75
N VAL A 42 3.16 -1.11 -0.23
CA VAL A 42 3.29 -2.56 -0.42
C VAL A 42 4.75 -2.93 -0.69
N VAL A 43 5.41 -2.24 -1.62
CA VAL A 43 6.82 -2.46 -1.94
C VAL A 43 7.72 -2.20 -0.71
N PHE A 44 7.45 -1.12 0.04
CA PHE A 44 8.18 -0.81 1.26
C PHE A 44 8.09 -1.95 2.29
N VAL A 45 6.89 -2.49 2.53
CA VAL A 45 6.69 -3.60 3.47
C VAL A 45 7.40 -4.86 2.99
N GLN A 46 7.29 -5.20 1.71
CA GLN A 46 7.96 -6.37 1.14
C GLN A 46 9.47 -6.28 1.27
N ARG A 47 10.05 -5.12 0.94
CA ARG A 47 11.50 -4.87 1.07
C ARG A 47 11.96 -5.01 2.52
N ARG A 48 11.21 -4.42 3.46
CA ARG A 48 11.54 -4.53 4.89
C ARG A 48 11.53 -5.98 5.37
N ARG A 49 10.53 -6.78 4.97
CA ARG A 49 10.49 -8.22 5.31
C ARG A 49 11.69 -8.98 4.75
N LEU A 50 12.11 -8.65 3.53
CA LEU A 50 13.28 -9.27 2.91
C LEU A 50 14.57 -8.90 3.66
N GLU A 51 14.72 -7.64 4.06
CA GLU A 51 15.86 -7.16 4.86
C GLU A 51 15.90 -7.85 6.24
N GLU A 52 14.75 -7.95 6.93
CA GLU A 52 14.62 -8.66 8.22
C GLU A 52 14.99 -10.15 8.08
N HIS A 53 14.52 -10.81 7.02
CA HIS A 53 14.86 -12.21 6.74
C HIS A 53 16.36 -12.41 6.43
N ASN A 54 16.95 -11.53 5.61
CA ASN A 54 18.39 -11.60 5.30
C ASN A 54 19.26 -11.36 6.54
N GLN A 55 18.86 -10.46 7.45
CA GLN A 55 19.56 -10.25 8.70
C GLN A 55 19.53 -11.49 9.61
N GLN A 56 18.40 -12.19 9.67
CA GLN A 56 18.29 -13.44 10.41
C GLN A 56 19.22 -14.52 9.83
N TYR A 57 19.32 -14.62 8.51
CA TYR A 57 20.20 -15.60 7.85
C TYR A 57 21.69 -15.33 8.11
N ILE A 58 22.13 -14.07 8.14
CA ILE A 58 23.53 -13.70 8.42
C ILE A 58 23.91 -13.91 9.89
N ALA A 59 22.93 -13.82 10.80
CA ALA A 59 23.14 -13.98 12.23
C ALA A 59 23.17 -15.45 12.70
N THR A 60 22.97 -16.43 11.80
CA THR A 60 22.96 -17.88 12.10
C THR A 60 24.21 -18.54 11.54
#